data_AF-A0A955Z8W7-F1
#
_entry.id   AF-A0A955Z8W7-F1
#
_cell.length_a   1.000
_cell.length_b   1.000
_cell.length_c   1.000
_cell.angle_alpha   90.00
_cell.angle_beta   90.00
_cell.angle_gamma   90.00
#
_symmetry.space_group_name_H-M   'P 1'
#
loop_
_entity.id
_entity.type
_entity.pdbx_description
1 polymer ?
#
loop_
_entity_poly.entity_id
_entity_poly.type
_entity_poly.pdbx_seq_one_letter_code
_entity_poly.pdbx_strand_id
1 'polypeptide(L)'
;MAPSRSSGTAARIGVLETFGLRPLPVRAREAWLALRGDGTVPPTKFGVSSLGIFHPRLSVSTWLGARRSDGRIPISNLFNRTQTPIEAGWSVKKTQVRDFRGKTLTYDSHNGTDFAVPVGTVVTSPAPGRVLRVSSEFNRGGL
;
A
#
# COMPACT_ATOMS: atom_id res chain seq x y z
N MET A 1 7.86 -23.66 23.87
CA MET A 1 9.14 -22.92 23.73
C MET A 1 8.86 -21.63 22.97
N ALA A 2 8.91 -20.48 23.62
CA ALA A 2 8.80 -19.20 22.92
C ALA A 2 10.06 -18.98 22.10
N PRO A 3 9.98 -18.60 20.81
CA PRO A 3 11.18 -18.33 20.02
C PRO A 3 11.96 -17.18 20.65
N SER A 4 13.25 -17.40 20.90
CA SER A 4 14.16 -16.37 21.39
C SER A 4 14.19 -15.22 20.39
N ARG A 5 13.76 -14.03 20.81
CA ARG A 5 13.90 -12.82 20.00
C ARG A 5 15.39 -12.55 19.84
N SER A 6 15.94 -12.83 18.66
CA SER A 6 17.28 -12.39 18.32
C SER A 6 17.33 -10.87 18.45
N SER A 7 18.10 -10.37 19.42
CA SER A 7 18.34 -8.95 19.66
C SER A 7 19.29 -8.36 18.62
N GLY A 8 19.03 -8.62 17.34
CA GLY A 8 19.69 -7.91 16.25
C GLY A 8 19.20 -6.47 16.28
N THR A 9 20.09 -5.53 16.53
CA THR A 9 19.81 -4.10 16.35
C THR A 9 19.41 -3.93 14.88
N ALA A 10 18.11 -3.86 14.60
CA ALA A 10 17.62 -3.60 13.26
C ALA A 10 18.27 -2.29 12.79
N ALA A 11 19.04 -2.35 11.71
CA ALA A 11 19.68 -1.17 11.15
C ALA A 11 18.63 -0.06 10.98
N ARG A 12 18.92 1.16 11.44
CA ARG A 12 17.99 2.28 11.28
C ARG A 12 17.80 2.54 9.79
N ILE A 13 16.65 2.12 9.27
CA ILE A 13 16.25 2.38 7.89
C ILE A 13 16.03 3.89 7.75
N GLY A 14 16.68 4.51 6.78
CA GLY A 14 16.52 5.95 6.52
C GLY A 14 15.10 6.29 6.08
N VAL A 15 14.70 7.55 6.24
CA VAL A 15 13.38 8.04 5.83
C VAL A 15 13.13 7.78 4.34
N LEU A 16 14.12 8.03 3.48
CA LEU A 16 14.01 7.78 2.04
C LEU A 16 13.84 6.30 1.70
N GLU A 17 14.58 5.42 2.37
CA GLU A 17 14.41 3.97 2.19
C GLU A 17 13.01 3.54 2.63
N THR A 18 12.52 4.10 3.74
CA THR A 18 11.22 3.71 4.28
C THR A 18 10.08 4.08 3.34
N PHE A 19 10.12 5.28 2.77
CA PHE A 19 9.16 5.69 1.76
C PHE A 19 9.45 5.07 0.38
N GLY A 20 10.43 4.16 0.25
CA GLY A 20 10.79 3.53 -1.02
C GLY A 20 11.34 4.51 -2.06
N LEU A 21 11.78 5.70 -1.65
CA LEU A 21 12.20 6.80 -2.53
C LEU A 21 13.58 6.58 -3.14
N ARG A 22 14.33 5.56 -2.72
CA ARG A 22 15.63 5.23 -3.30
C ARG A 22 15.54 4.14 -4.38
N PRO A 23 16.34 4.24 -5.46
CA PRO A 23 17.12 5.42 -5.85
C PRO A 23 16.22 6.53 -6.42
N LEU A 24 16.48 7.79 -6.01
CA LEU A 24 15.62 8.94 -6.33
C LEU A 24 15.38 9.16 -7.84
N PRO A 25 16.39 9.06 -8.73
CA PRO A 25 16.16 9.25 -10.16
C PRO A 25 15.18 8.24 -10.76
N VAL A 26 15.21 7.00 -10.28
CA VAL A 26 14.28 5.94 -10.73
C VAL A 26 12.87 6.25 -10.24
N ARG A 27 12.71 6.62 -8.97
CA ARG A 27 11.39 6.94 -8.40
C ARG A 27 10.79 8.20 -9.01
N ALA A 28 11.61 9.20 -9.33
CA ALA A 28 11.18 10.38 -10.06
C ALA A 28 10.70 10.03 -11.48
N ARG A 29 11.44 9.16 -12.19
CA ARG A 29 11.02 8.66 -13.51
C ARG A 29 9.72 7.87 -13.44
N GLU A 30 9.55 7.01 -12.46
CA GLU A 30 8.31 6.23 -12.28
C GLU A 30 7.13 7.13 -11.89
N ALA A 31 7.33 8.10 -10.99
CA ALA A 31 6.31 9.10 -10.68
C ALA A 31 5.91 9.89 -11.93
N TRP A 32 6.88 10.22 -12.79
CA TRP A 32 6.61 10.86 -14.07
C TRP A 32 5.81 9.98 -15.02
N LEU A 33 6.12 8.68 -15.09
CA LEU A 33 5.34 7.70 -15.86
C LEU A 33 3.91 7.58 -15.31
N ALA A 34 3.72 7.61 -13.99
CA ALA A 34 2.38 7.62 -13.40
C ALA A 34 1.59 8.87 -13.82
N LEU A 35 2.25 10.02 -13.96
CA LEU A 35 1.59 11.29 -14.33
C LEU A 35 1.36 11.45 -15.84
N ARG A 36 2.26 10.94 -16.68
CA ARG A 36 2.22 11.13 -18.14
C ARG A 36 1.86 9.90 -18.95
N GLY A 37 1.92 8.71 -18.36
CA GLY A 37 1.87 7.45 -19.08
C GLY A 37 3.10 7.23 -19.97
N ASP A 38 3.01 6.19 -20.80
CA ASP A 38 3.91 5.90 -21.92
C ASP A 38 3.12 5.34 -23.12
N GLY A 39 3.82 4.81 -24.13
CA GLY A 39 3.19 4.25 -25.33
C GLY A 39 2.35 2.98 -25.10
N THR A 40 2.37 2.41 -23.89
CA THR A 40 1.68 1.17 -23.53
C THR A 40 0.71 1.33 -22.36
N VAL A 41 0.97 2.28 -21.45
CA VAL A 41 0.17 2.51 -20.25
C VAL A 41 -0.27 3.98 -20.21
N PRO A 42 -1.58 4.29 -20.19
CA PRO A 42 -2.03 5.66 -20.10
C PRO A 42 -1.72 6.27 -18.71
N PRO A 43 -1.74 7.61 -18.57
CA PRO A 43 -1.59 8.28 -17.28
C PRO A 43 -2.52 7.73 -16.19
N THR A 44 -2.02 7.70 -14.95
CA THR A 44 -2.84 7.39 -13.77
C THR A 44 -3.93 8.46 -13.59
N LYS A 45 -5.16 8.00 -13.40
CA LYS A 45 -6.33 8.83 -13.14
C LYS A 45 -6.41 9.15 -11.64
N PHE A 46 -6.04 10.37 -11.27
CA PHE A 46 -6.21 10.88 -9.92
C PHE A 46 -7.60 11.48 -9.70
N GLY A 47 -8.11 11.40 -8.46
CA GLY A 47 -9.36 12.05 -8.10
C GLY A 47 -9.59 12.05 -6.59
N VAL A 48 -10.38 13.01 -6.11
CA VAL A 48 -10.57 13.25 -4.67
C VAL A 48 -11.47 12.21 -3.99
N SER A 49 -12.18 11.37 -4.75
CA SER A 49 -13.13 10.39 -4.20
C SER A 49 -12.46 9.29 -3.37
N SER A 50 -11.16 9.09 -3.53
CA SER A 50 -10.35 8.21 -2.68
C SER A 50 -9.79 8.91 -1.43
N LEU A 51 -9.87 10.23 -1.27
CA LEU A 51 -9.31 10.89 -0.08
C LEU A 51 -9.98 10.44 1.23
N GLY A 52 -11.24 9.98 1.18
CA GLY A 52 -11.92 9.40 2.35
C GLY A 52 -11.32 8.09 2.87
N ILE A 53 -10.39 7.48 2.13
CA ILE A 53 -9.58 6.34 2.57
C ILE A 53 -8.39 6.80 3.43
N PHE A 54 -7.93 8.03 3.25
CA PHE A 54 -6.71 8.49 3.87
C PHE A 54 -6.90 8.71 5.38
N HIS A 55 -6.06 8.06 6.18
CA HIS A 55 -6.14 8.10 7.65
C HIS A 55 -4.86 8.65 8.27
N PRO A 56 -4.54 9.95 8.10
CA PRO A 56 -3.23 10.52 8.47
C PRO A 56 -2.90 10.34 9.95
N ARG A 57 -3.89 10.53 10.84
CA ARG A 57 -3.69 10.32 12.28
C ARG A 57 -3.30 8.88 12.60
N LEU A 58 -3.92 7.90 11.94
CA LEU A 58 -3.60 6.49 12.13
C LEU A 58 -2.20 6.17 11.58
N SER A 59 -1.87 6.66 10.39
CA SER A 59 -0.55 6.48 9.77
C SER A 59 0.57 7.05 10.65
N VAL A 60 0.42 8.29 11.12
CA VAL A 60 1.42 8.93 12.01
C VAL A 60 1.52 8.20 13.34
N SER A 61 0.39 7.83 13.96
CA SER A 61 0.41 7.13 15.25
C SER A 61 1.11 5.78 15.15
N THR A 62 0.80 5.00 14.11
CA THR A 62 1.43 3.68 13.88
C THR A 62 2.91 3.82 13.52
N TRP A 63 3.28 4.83 12.71
CA TRP A 63 4.67 5.17 12.42
C TRP A 63 5.48 5.43 13.70
N LEU A 64 4.90 6.15 14.66
CA LEU A 64 5.51 6.44 15.97
C LEU A 64 5.47 5.26 16.96
N GLY A 65 5.00 4.09 16.53
CA GLY A 65 5.01 2.88 17.36
C GLY A 65 3.73 2.65 18.18
N ALA A 66 2.73 3.52 18.08
CA ALA A 66 1.52 3.42 18.90
C ALA A 66 0.71 2.16 18.55
N ARG A 67 0.38 1.38 19.58
CA ARG A 67 -0.49 0.21 19.48
C ARG A 67 -1.87 0.55 20.03
N ARG A 68 -2.90 -0.06 19.44
CA ARG A 68 -4.24 -0.02 20.02
C ARG A 68 -4.26 -0.85 21.30
N SER A 69 -4.98 -0.37 22.32
CA SER A 69 -5.13 -1.05 23.61
C SER A 69 -5.88 -2.38 23.51
N ASP A 70 -6.76 -2.52 22.51
CA ASP A 70 -7.53 -3.74 22.26
C ASP A 70 -6.78 -4.81 21.46
N GLY A 71 -5.51 -4.55 21.10
CA GLY A 71 -4.69 -5.47 20.31
C GLY A 71 -5.17 -5.68 18.86
N ARG A 72 -6.19 -4.95 18.40
CA ARG A 72 -6.72 -5.10 17.03
C ARG A 72 -5.90 -4.28 16.04
N ILE A 73 -5.85 -4.72 14.79
CA ILE A 73 -5.21 -4.00 13.69
C ILE A 73 -6.30 -3.42 12.77
N PRO A 74 -6.32 -2.11 12.51
CA PRO A 74 -7.20 -1.54 11.51
C PRO A 74 -6.85 -2.09 10.12
N ILE A 75 -7.86 -2.59 9.43
CA ILE A 75 -7.77 -2.99 8.03
C ILE A 75 -8.50 -1.92 7.21
N SER A 76 -7.79 -1.32 6.27
CA SER A 76 -8.30 -0.35 5.31
C SER A 76 -8.00 -0.82 3.89
N ASN A 77 -8.60 -0.17 2.88
CA ASN A 77 -8.32 -0.40 1.46
C ASN A 77 -8.30 -1.87 1.09
N LEU A 78 -9.47 -2.47 1.09
CA LEU A 78 -9.62 -3.87 0.70
C LEU A 78 -9.38 -4.03 -0.79
N PHE A 79 -9.04 -5.25 -1.21
CA PHE A 79 -8.84 -5.55 -2.62
C PHE A 79 -10.10 -5.23 -3.44
N ASN A 80 -9.96 -4.53 -4.57
CA ASN A 80 -11.09 -4.27 -5.45
C ASN A 80 -11.41 -5.50 -6.31
N ARG A 81 -12.61 -6.07 -6.16
CA ARG A 81 -13.06 -7.21 -6.97
C ARG A 81 -13.63 -6.83 -8.33
N THR A 82 -13.70 -5.54 -8.63
CA THR A 82 -14.10 -5.01 -9.94
C THR A 82 -12.92 -4.24 -10.54
N GLN A 83 -11.87 -4.97 -10.89
CA GLN A 83 -10.60 -4.40 -11.35
C GLN A 83 -10.78 -3.54 -12.60
N THR A 84 -10.08 -2.41 -12.65
CA THR A 84 -9.95 -1.59 -13.85
C THR A 84 -9.28 -2.43 -14.96
N PRO A 85 -9.82 -2.43 -16.20
CA PRO A 85 -9.14 -3.05 -17.33
C PRO A 85 -7.73 -2.47 -17.53
N ILE A 86 -6.76 -3.29 -17.90
CA ILE A 86 -5.34 -2.89 -17.99
C ILE A 86 -5.17 -1.77 -19.02
N GLU A 87 -5.88 -1.87 -20.14
CA GLU A 87 -5.93 -0.88 -21.22
C GLU A 87 -6.45 0.49 -20.77
N ALA A 88 -7.22 0.54 -19.68
CA ALA A 88 -7.71 1.79 -19.10
C ALA A 88 -6.70 2.43 -18.13
N GLY A 89 -5.55 1.77 -17.90
CA GLY A 89 -4.49 2.16 -16.99
C GLY A 89 -4.92 2.18 -15.53
N TRP A 90 -4.15 2.91 -14.72
CA TRP A 90 -4.36 3.00 -13.28
C TRP A 90 -5.35 4.12 -12.94
N SER A 91 -6.14 3.89 -11.90
CA SER A 91 -7.09 4.84 -11.34
C SER A 91 -7.11 4.73 -9.83
N VAL A 92 -6.91 5.87 -9.18
CA VAL A 92 -7.08 6.06 -7.74
C VAL A 92 -8.40 6.78 -7.43
N LYS A 93 -9.39 6.67 -8.31
CA LYS A 93 -10.76 7.15 -8.08
C LYS A 93 -11.59 6.04 -7.41
N LYS A 94 -12.74 6.42 -6.87
CA LYS A 94 -13.81 5.48 -6.51
C LYS A 94 -14.97 5.58 -7.49
N THR A 95 -15.01 4.70 -8.47
CA THR A 95 -16.13 4.62 -9.43
C THR A 95 -16.64 3.20 -9.60
N GLN A 96 -15.77 2.19 -9.73
CA GLN A 96 -16.14 0.78 -9.91
C GLN A 96 -15.58 -0.08 -8.78
N VAL A 97 -16.05 0.16 -7.56
CA VAL A 97 -15.45 -0.42 -6.36
C VAL A 97 -16.35 -1.47 -5.72
N ARG A 98 -15.80 -2.66 -5.47
CA ARG A 98 -16.47 -3.72 -4.71
C ARG A 98 -15.46 -4.53 -3.91
N ASP A 99 -15.52 -4.42 -2.58
CA ASP A 99 -14.71 -5.24 -1.67
C ASP A 99 -15.32 -6.64 -1.46
N PHE A 100 -14.62 -7.52 -0.72
CA PHE A 100 -15.09 -8.88 -0.45
C PHE A 100 -16.41 -8.94 0.35
N ARG A 101 -16.80 -7.85 1.01
CA ARG A 101 -18.06 -7.71 1.77
C ARG A 101 -19.17 -7.07 0.92
N GLY A 102 -18.92 -6.82 -0.36
CA GLY A 102 -19.85 -6.10 -1.24
C GLY A 102 -19.91 -4.59 -0.99
N LYS A 103 -18.96 -4.01 -0.25
CA LYS A 103 -18.91 -2.57 0.07
C LYS A 103 -17.83 -1.84 -0.74
N THR A 104 -17.57 -0.58 -0.42
CA THR A 104 -16.74 0.35 -1.21
C THR A 104 -15.49 0.84 -0.46
N LEU A 105 -14.96 0.03 0.46
CA LEU A 105 -13.72 0.33 1.19
C LEU A 105 -12.48 0.01 0.33
N THR A 106 -12.41 0.61 -0.87
CA THR A 106 -11.32 0.46 -1.85
C THR A 106 -11.38 1.61 -2.86
N TYR A 107 -10.43 1.68 -3.79
CA TYR A 107 -10.44 2.48 -5.02
C TYR A 107 -10.26 1.59 -6.26
N ASP A 108 -10.49 2.15 -7.45
CA ASP A 108 -10.64 1.46 -8.72
C ASP A 108 -9.53 0.44 -9.01
N SER A 109 -8.27 0.84 -8.89
CA SER A 109 -7.12 -0.02 -9.24
C SER A 109 -6.36 -0.53 -8.03
N HIS A 110 -6.99 -0.55 -6.86
CA HIS A 110 -6.36 -1.09 -5.67
C HIS A 110 -6.24 -2.62 -5.78
N ASN A 111 -5.01 -3.10 -5.61
CA ASN A 111 -4.62 -4.50 -5.83
C ASN A 111 -4.15 -5.19 -4.54
N GLY A 112 -4.46 -4.64 -3.37
CA GLY A 112 -3.97 -5.11 -2.08
C GLY A 112 -5.00 -5.07 -0.95
N THR A 113 -4.52 -5.28 0.27
CA THR A 113 -5.27 -5.01 1.50
C THR A 113 -4.33 -4.40 2.51
N ASP A 114 -4.69 -3.24 3.04
CA ASP A 114 -3.80 -2.45 3.87
C ASP A 114 -4.04 -2.73 5.35
N PHE A 115 -2.93 -2.93 6.07
CA PHE A 115 -2.91 -3.07 7.52
C PHE A 115 -2.16 -1.90 8.13
N ALA A 116 -2.79 -1.18 9.05
CA ALA A 116 -2.11 -0.13 9.81
C ALA A 116 -1.46 -0.73 11.07
N VAL A 117 -0.17 -1.04 10.97
CA VAL A 117 0.60 -1.65 12.08
C VAL A 117 1.82 -0.81 12.43
N PRO A 118 2.26 -0.82 13.70
CA PRO A 118 3.55 -0.25 14.07
C PRO A 118 4.73 -0.89 13.35
N VAL A 119 5.74 -0.09 13.03
CA VAL A 119 7.02 -0.57 12.49
C VAL A 119 7.60 -1.65 13.41
N GLY A 120 8.10 -2.73 12.81
CA GLY A 120 8.61 -3.90 13.53
C GLY A 120 7.53 -4.88 14.01
N THR A 121 6.25 -4.65 13.69
CA THR A 121 5.20 -5.66 13.90
C THR A 121 5.46 -6.86 12.99
N VAL A 122 5.59 -8.05 13.60
CA VAL A 122 5.75 -9.31 12.86
C VAL A 122 4.40 -9.65 12.22
N VAL A 123 4.36 -9.61 10.89
CA VAL A 123 3.22 -10.08 10.09
C VAL A 123 3.43 -11.55 9.77
N THR A 124 2.42 -12.37 10.03
CA THR A 124 2.45 -13.81 9.76
C THR A 124 1.34 -14.18 8.79
N SER A 125 1.62 -15.11 7.90
CA SER A 125 0.61 -15.71 7.04
C SER A 125 -0.17 -16.76 7.85
N PRO A 126 -1.51 -16.84 7.74
CA PRO A 126 -2.30 -17.84 8.45
C PRO A 126 -2.03 -19.29 7.97
N ALA A 127 -1.34 -19.44 6.84
CA ALA A 127 -0.91 -20.71 6.28
C ALA A 127 0.51 -20.60 5.70
N PRO A 128 1.24 -21.71 5.52
CA PRO A 128 2.51 -21.69 4.80
C PRO A 128 2.34 -21.04 3.42
N GLY A 129 3.19 -20.04 3.13
CA GLY A 129 3.15 -19.29 1.88
C GLY A 129 4.54 -19.15 1.29
N ARG A 130 4.62 -19.05 -0.03
CA ARG A 130 5.85 -18.73 -0.75
C ARG A 130 5.73 -17.32 -1.30
N VAL A 131 6.72 -16.48 -1.03
CA VAL A 131 6.84 -15.17 -1.69
C VAL A 131 7.11 -15.44 -3.18
N LEU A 132 6.15 -15.11 -4.04
CA LEU A 132 6.25 -15.32 -5.48
C LEU A 132 6.92 -14.14 -6.20
N ARG A 133 6.68 -12.92 -5.71
CA ARG A 133 7.15 -11.69 -6.32
C ARG A 133 7.27 -10.60 -5.27
N VAL A 134 8.38 -9.88 -5.32
CA VAL A 134 8.55 -8.59 -4.66
C VAL A 134 8.80 -7.59 -5.78
N SER A 135 7.95 -6.57 -5.89
CA SER A 135 8.10 -5.53 -6.91
C SER A 135 7.74 -4.18 -6.34
N SER A 136 8.38 -3.14 -6.88
CA SER A 136 8.00 -1.75 -6.64
C SER A 136 7.16 -1.27 -7.81
N GLU A 137 6.01 -0.65 -7.52
CA GLU A 137 5.01 -0.26 -8.52
C GLU A 137 4.71 1.25 -8.45
N PHE A 138 5.74 2.06 -8.18
CA PHE A 138 5.65 3.52 -8.06
C PHE A 138 5.05 4.20 -9.30
N ASN A 139 5.19 3.58 -10.47
CA ASN A 139 4.64 4.04 -11.73
C ASN A 139 3.11 3.89 -11.85
N ARG A 140 2.44 3.33 -10.83
CA ARG A 140 0.97 3.18 -10.81
C ARG A 140 0.26 4.31 -10.09
N GLY A 141 1.00 5.20 -9.43
CA GLY A 141 0.44 6.36 -8.72
C GLY A 141 -0.38 6.01 -7.48
N GLY A 142 0.05 4.98 -6.74
CA GLY A 142 -0.63 4.51 -5.53
C GLY A 142 -0.86 5.62 -4.48
N LEU A 143 -1.88 5.40 -3.65
CA LEU A 143 -2.19 6.14 -2.42
C LEU A 143 -1.65 5.40 -1.20
#